data_AF-D8QAS2-F1
#
_entry.id   AF-D8QAS2-F1
#
_cell.length_a   1.000
_cell.length_b   1.000
_cell.length_c   1.000
_cell.angle_alpha   90.00
_cell.angle_beta   90.00
_cell.angle_gamma   90.00
#
_symmetry.space_group_name_H-M   'P 1'
#
loop_
_entity.id
_entity.type
_entity.pdbx_description
1 polymer ?
#
loop_
_entity_poly.entity_id
_entity_poly.type
_entity_poly.pdbx_seq_one_letter_code
_entity_poly.pdbx_strand_id
1 'polypeptide(L)'
;MEPEPTGPAVLSAPAGVHPQQPIQPPPQVPPAATNGHYNFPQLTTQNGNVVKSLVRCDMCKKNNTRCDRTLPGCGTCVFARNPCVYTPIPPHAHKGVTRCVTCKRENIRCDRTLPACDQCVDSGIECQYISGRKRGRKNPPPGTEAGQSAPISTVSVRSDDLDASGEDDPETEEKTILTPSTSRTPYPPAPQPKPSAPVPAKTPQPAPVTSGRYSSHYRDAPTGHTTAPPKVRGVAHNTVTGLKRHNYTYIPSSVPRPVIPGAHIHPWMNPAFVALPEVIIAGLAHIPSVELPDRITFTESLNRFLGHVIEEQRSTVCLGQEEYADTADCLAENRLHDLPESVREWVQFHHVMSGSDRAGLLLIPREDHFQRSPKLLERLRLIYQCHVDGQTGTAMYRALPPMDLEGLDWLSVFQRLPVKEQIYDILAYAHRGHGSTTLMLMEVQRLGFAGISWPMAQLFCDVCPLCNMQTVTKFRNVSYSVT
;
A
#
# COMPACT_ATOMS: atom_id res chain seq x y z
N MET A 1 -17.31 -44.51 59.31
CA MET A 1 -16.13 -45.35 59.56
C MET A 1 -15.91 -46.16 58.30
N GLU A 2 -14.82 -45.80 57.63
CA GLU A 2 -14.43 -46.23 56.29
C GLU A 2 -14.13 -47.74 56.24
N PRO A 3 -14.42 -48.42 55.12
CA PRO A 3 -13.80 -49.71 54.82
C PRO A 3 -12.41 -49.51 54.18
N GLU A 4 -11.41 -50.18 54.75
CA GLU A 4 -10.02 -50.22 54.30
C GLU A 4 -9.88 -50.78 52.86
N PRO A 5 -8.96 -50.22 52.05
CA PRO A 5 -8.64 -50.74 50.72
C PRO A 5 -7.53 -51.79 50.74
N THR A 6 -7.79 -52.80 49.91
CA THR A 6 -7.02 -53.98 49.53
C THR A 6 -5.62 -53.64 48.98
N GLY A 7 -4.60 -54.33 49.49
CA GLY A 7 -3.22 -54.22 49.00
C GLY A 7 -3.00 -54.89 47.61
N PRO A 8 -2.04 -54.40 46.81
CA PRO A 8 -1.78 -54.95 45.48
C PRO A 8 -0.73 -56.09 45.47
N ALA A 9 -0.94 -56.96 44.48
CA ALA A 9 -0.23 -58.19 44.20
C ALA A 9 1.20 -57.99 43.67
N VAL A 10 2.05 -58.95 44.03
CA VAL A 10 3.44 -59.14 43.57
C VAL A 10 3.44 -59.62 42.12
N LEU A 11 4.10 -58.86 41.23
CA LEU A 11 4.41 -59.29 39.86
C LEU A 11 5.92 -59.56 39.73
N SER A 12 6.22 -60.77 39.28
CA SER A 12 7.54 -61.33 39.03
C SER A 12 8.26 -60.65 37.86
N ALA A 13 9.56 -60.44 38.02
CA ALA A 13 10.48 -59.93 37.01
C ALA A 13 10.88 -60.99 35.96
N PRO A 14 11.18 -60.60 34.70
CA PRO A 14 12.02 -61.39 33.81
C PRO A 14 13.48 -60.90 33.84
N ALA A 15 14.38 -61.87 33.88
CA ALA A 15 15.82 -61.72 33.81
C ALA A 15 16.32 -61.48 32.38
N GLY A 16 17.43 -60.74 32.24
CA GLY A 16 18.31 -60.80 31.06
C GLY A 16 18.71 -59.45 30.47
N VAL A 17 19.69 -58.77 31.08
CA VAL A 17 20.40 -57.64 30.47
C VAL A 17 21.83 -58.05 30.15
N HIS A 18 22.13 -58.14 28.85
CA HIS A 18 23.48 -58.26 28.29
C HIS A 18 24.21 -56.90 28.42
N PRO A 19 25.49 -56.84 28.81
CA PRO A 19 26.23 -55.59 28.87
C PRO A 19 26.58 -55.10 27.45
N GLN A 20 26.01 -53.97 27.04
CA GLN A 20 26.43 -53.24 25.84
C GLN A 20 27.74 -52.49 26.10
N GLN A 21 28.66 -52.59 25.15
CA GLN A 21 29.93 -51.87 25.12
C GLN A 21 29.71 -50.35 24.97
N PRO A 22 30.63 -49.51 25.50
CA PRO A 22 30.52 -48.06 25.40
C PRO A 22 30.67 -47.60 23.94
N ILE A 23 29.64 -46.92 23.44
CA ILE A 23 29.60 -46.27 22.14
C ILE A 23 30.58 -45.08 22.17
N GLN A 24 31.57 -45.09 21.28
CA GLN A 24 32.46 -43.94 21.06
C GLN A 24 31.67 -42.78 20.44
N PRO A 25 31.88 -41.53 20.89
CA PRO A 25 31.23 -40.37 20.29
C PRO A 25 31.74 -40.15 18.85
N PRO A 26 30.87 -39.73 17.92
CA PRO A 26 31.25 -39.46 16.54
C PRO A 26 32.25 -38.30 16.44
N PRO A 27 33.11 -38.30 15.41
CA PRO A 27 34.13 -37.26 15.21
C PRO A 27 33.47 -35.88 15.04
N GLN A 28 33.98 -34.92 15.81
CA GLN A 28 33.51 -33.54 15.79
C GLN A 28 33.78 -32.91 14.41
N VAL A 29 32.70 -32.50 13.74
CA VAL A 29 32.75 -31.66 12.53
C VAL A 29 33.14 -30.24 12.96
N PRO A 30 34.11 -29.58 12.30
CA PRO A 30 34.50 -28.22 12.65
C PRO A 30 33.32 -27.25 12.45
N PRO A 31 33.18 -26.23 13.32
CA PRO A 31 32.07 -25.29 13.25
C PRO A 31 32.10 -24.51 11.93
N ALA A 32 30.96 -24.49 11.25
CA ALA A 32 30.73 -23.65 10.09
C ALA A 32 30.96 -22.18 10.46
N ALA A 33 31.74 -21.47 9.64
CA ALA A 33 31.99 -20.05 9.80
C ALA A 33 30.66 -19.29 9.92
N THR A 34 30.52 -18.57 11.03
CA THR A 34 29.40 -17.66 11.32
C THR A 34 29.31 -16.60 10.22
N ASN A 35 28.28 -16.67 9.39
CA ASN A 35 27.92 -15.59 8.48
C ASN A 35 27.46 -14.39 9.32
N GLY A 36 28.30 -13.34 9.37
CA GLY A 36 27.94 -12.07 9.96
C GLY A 36 26.72 -11.46 9.27
N HIS A 37 25.64 -11.25 10.03
CA HIS A 37 24.48 -10.50 9.60
C HIS A 37 24.85 -9.03 9.40
N TYR A 38 25.02 -8.61 8.15
CA TYR A 38 24.99 -7.19 7.79
C TYR A 38 23.57 -6.82 7.35
N ASN A 39 22.89 -6.02 8.17
CA ASN A 39 21.65 -5.33 7.82
C ASN A 39 21.94 -4.34 6.68
N PHE A 40 21.34 -4.53 5.50
CA PHE A 40 21.28 -3.50 4.45
C PHE A 40 19.84 -2.96 4.36
N PRO A 41 19.63 -1.64 4.36
CA PRO A 41 18.32 -1.05 4.15
C PRO A 41 17.85 -1.29 2.71
N GLN A 42 16.63 -1.83 2.56
CA GLN A 42 15.95 -1.86 1.26
C GLN A 42 15.60 -0.44 0.84
N LEU A 43 16.28 0.09 -0.18
CA LEU A 43 15.92 1.37 -0.79
C LEU A 43 14.80 1.16 -1.83
N THR A 44 13.55 1.30 -1.38
CA THR A 44 12.38 1.47 -2.25
C THR A 44 12.21 2.96 -2.60
N THR A 45 12.03 3.29 -3.88
CA THR A 45 11.65 4.67 -4.31
C THR A 45 10.22 4.70 -4.86
N GLN A 46 9.44 5.70 -4.45
CA GLN A 46 7.98 5.85 -4.54
C GLN A 46 7.31 5.85 -5.93
N ASN A 47 8.01 5.77 -7.06
CA ASN A 47 7.40 6.11 -8.37
C ASN A 47 7.52 5.05 -9.47
N GLY A 48 7.27 3.76 -9.18
CA GLY A 48 6.76 2.75 -10.13
C GLY A 48 7.52 2.46 -11.45
N ASN A 49 8.60 3.16 -11.77
CA ASN A 49 9.37 3.01 -13.00
C ASN A 49 10.70 2.33 -12.66
N VAL A 50 10.72 1.00 -12.79
CA VAL A 50 11.95 0.21 -12.68
C VAL A 50 12.75 0.35 -13.97
N VAL A 51 13.52 1.44 -14.07
CA VAL A 51 14.74 1.45 -14.90
C VAL A 51 15.88 2.07 -14.09
N LYS A 52 16.31 1.37 -13.04
CA LYS A 52 17.71 1.40 -12.64
C LYS A 52 18.26 0.03 -12.98
N SER A 53 19.13 -0.03 -13.97
CA SER A 53 19.87 -1.24 -14.32
C SER A 53 20.62 -1.70 -13.08
N LEU A 54 20.03 -2.62 -12.32
CA LEU A 54 20.67 -3.19 -11.15
C LEU A 54 22.01 -3.78 -11.62
N VAL A 55 23.06 -3.45 -10.88
CA VAL A 55 24.44 -3.81 -11.21
C VAL A 55 24.57 -5.32 -11.10
N ARG A 56 25.36 -5.96 -11.97
CA ARG A 56 25.70 -7.39 -11.80
C ARG A 56 26.53 -7.53 -10.52
N CYS A 57 26.40 -8.64 -9.77
CA CYS A 57 27.29 -8.90 -8.66
C CYS A 57 28.76 -8.95 -9.13
N ASP A 58 29.71 -8.80 -8.20
CA ASP A 58 31.13 -8.66 -8.55
C ASP A 58 31.67 -9.89 -9.28
N MET A 59 31.21 -11.10 -8.91
CA MET A 59 31.61 -12.35 -9.54
C MET A 59 31.10 -12.46 -10.99
N CYS A 60 29.82 -12.19 -11.22
CA CYS A 60 29.26 -12.19 -12.59
C CYS A 60 29.85 -11.06 -13.45
N LYS A 61 30.23 -9.94 -12.84
CA LYS A 61 30.93 -8.85 -13.53
C LYS A 61 32.35 -9.28 -13.93
N LYS A 62 33.10 -9.91 -13.03
CA LYS A 62 34.46 -10.41 -13.27
C LYS A 62 34.51 -11.49 -14.34
N ASN A 63 33.56 -12.43 -14.30
CA ASN A 63 33.51 -13.57 -15.23
C ASN A 63 32.68 -13.29 -16.49
N ASN A 64 32.16 -12.06 -16.64
CA ASN A 64 31.26 -11.65 -17.72
C ASN A 64 30.05 -12.58 -17.94
N THR A 65 29.54 -13.20 -16.87
CA THR A 65 28.35 -14.07 -16.92
C THR A 65 27.06 -13.27 -16.67
N ARG A 66 25.92 -13.88 -17.01
CA ARG A 66 24.60 -13.28 -16.73
C ARG A 66 24.32 -13.36 -15.22
N CYS A 67 23.88 -12.24 -14.66
CA CYS A 67 23.44 -12.12 -13.26
C CYS A 67 21.92 -11.90 -13.27
N ASP A 68 21.18 -12.79 -12.63
CA ASP A 68 19.72 -12.72 -12.41
C ASP A 68 19.35 -11.80 -11.24
N ARG A 69 20.32 -11.41 -10.43
CA ARG A 69 20.24 -10.34 -9.41
C ARG A 69 19.28 -10.63 -8.26
N THR A 70 19.00 -11.90 -8.01
CA THR A 70 18.28 -12.35 -6.82
C THR A 70 19.15 -12.09 -5.58
N LEU A 71 18.54 -11.58 -4.51
CA LEU A 71 19.17 -11.44 -3.19
C LEU A 71 18.73 -12.62 -2.32
N PRO A 72 19.58 -13.14 -1.41
CA PRO A 72 20.91 -12.64 -1.04
C PRO A 72 22.05 -13.01 -2.00
N GLY A 73 21.80 -13.87 -2.98
CA GLY A 73 22.79 -14.24 -3.99
C GLY A 73 22.14 -14.64 -5.31
N CYS A 74 22.78 -14.23 -6.40
CA CYS A 74 22.30 -14.47 -7.75
C CYS A 74 22.37 -15.98 -8.08
N GLY A 75 21.41 -16.53 -8.82
CA GLY A 75 21.29 -17.95 -9.14
C GLY A 75 22.56 -18.53 -9.77
N THR A 76 23.24 -17.75 -10.64
CA THR A 76 24.54 -18.14 -11.23
C THR A 76 25.62 -18.36 -10.15
N CYS A 77 25.68 -17.49 -9.14
CA CYS A 77 26.66 -17.61 -8.06
C CYS A 77 26.30 -18.69 -7.05
N VAL A 78 25.00 -18.83 -6.72
CA VAL A 78 24.49 -19.88 -5.82
C VAL A 78 24.78 -21.26 -6.40
N PHE A 79 24.49 -21.48 -7.68
CA PHE A 79 24.77 -22.74 -8.36
C PHE A 79 26.26 -23.06 -8.41
N ALA A 80 27.08 -22.05 -8.72
CA ALA A 80 28.54 -22.19 -8.79
C ALA A 80 29.22 -22.23 -7.41
N ARG A 81 28.46 -22.16 -6.30
CA ARG A 81 28.95 -22.06 -4.92
C ARG A 81 30.00 -20.96 -4.72
N ASN A 82 29.84 -19.84 -5.43
CA ASN A 82 30.72 -18.69 -5.35
C ASN A 82 30.10 -17.58 -4.49
N PRO A 83 30.90 -16.79 -3.75
CA PRO A 83 30.37 -15.67 -2.97
C PRO A 83 29.73 -14.62 -3.88
N CYS A 84 28.45 -14.34 -3.66
CA CYS A 84 27.69 -13.35 -4.43
C CYS A 84 27.67 -12.00 -3.72
N VAL A 85 28.77 -11.26 -3.81
CA VAL A 85 28.88 -9.93 -3.21
C VAL A 85 28.44 -8.86 -4.22
N TYR A 86 27.62 -7.93 -3.74
CA TYR A 86 27.30 -6.69 -4.44
C TYR A 86 28.08 -5.57 -3.77
N THR A 87 29.30 -5.29 -4.26
CA THR A 87 29.98 -4.07 -3.83
C THR A 87 29.13 -2.89 -4.31
N PRO A 88 28.56 -2.08 -3.40
CA PRO A 88 27.83 -0.89 -3.80
C PRO A 88 28.80 -0.07 -4.64
N ILE A 89 28.42 0.21 -5.89
CA ILE A 89 29.21 1.04 -6.77
C ILE A 89 29.54 2.32 -5.97
N PRO A 90 30.83 2.64 -5.72
CA PRO A 90 31.21 3.91 -5.10
C PRO A 90 30.48 4.99 -5.88
N PRO A 91 29.69 5.86 -5.23
CA PRO A 91 28.67 6.71 -5.86
C PRO A 91 29.20 7.24 -7.18
N HIS A 92 28.81 6.55 -8.27
CA HIS A 92 29.51 6.72 -9.53
C HIS A 92 29.27 8.15 -9.96
N ALA A 93 30.35 8.94 -9.98
CA ALA A 93 30.60 10.04 -10.90
C ALA A 93 29.30 10.63 -11.42
N HIS A 94 28.69 11.54 -10.64
CA HIS A 94 27.44 12.22 -10.95
C HIS A 94 27.31 12.43 -12.46
N LYS A 95 26.39 11.70 -13.10
CA LYS A 95 26.10 11.81 -14.54
C LYS A 95 25.68 13.26 -14.78
N GLY A 96 26.63 14.10 -15.19
CA GLY A 96 26.46 15.55 -15.30
C GLY A 96 27.72 16.36 -14.94
N VAL A 97 28.65 15.81 -14.17
CA VAL A 97 29.93 16.47 -13.88
C VAL A 97 30.87 16.35 -15.08
N THR A 98 31.36 17.48 -15.56
CA THR A 98 32.35 17.54 -16.65
C THR A 98 33.71 17.02 -16.17
N ARG A 99 34.61 16.65 -17.10
CA ARG A 99 36.01 16.32 -16.72
C ARG A 99 36.64 17.53 -16.01
N CYS A 100 37.46 17.30 -14.99
CA CYS A 100 38.22 18.37 -14.33
C CYS A 100 39.14 19.08 -15.33
N VAL A 101 39.57 20.30 -15.01
CA VAL A 101 40.38 21.14 -15.90
C VAL A 101 41.68 20.45 -16.29
N THR A 102 42.37 19.82 -15.33
CA THR A 102 43.65 19.12 -15.53
C THR A 102 43.48 17.95 -16.48
N CYS A 103 42.59 16.99 -16.18
CA CYS A 103 42.37 15.85 -17.07
C CYS A 103 41.81 16.26 -18.45
N LYS A 104 41.10 17.38 -18.54
CA LYS A 104 40.66 17.94 -19.82
C LYS A 104 41.83 18.53 -20.63
N ARG A 105 42.77 19.21 -19.97
CA ARG A 105 43.96 19.80 -20.60
C ARG A 105 44.94 18.72 -21.07
N GLU A 106 45.20 17.72 -20.22
CA GLU A 106 46.07 16.58 -20.54
C GLU A 106 45.40 15.52 -21.43
N ASN A 107 44.12 15.71 -21.78
CA ASN A 107 43.31 14.78 -22.56
C ASN A 107 43.28 13.33 -22.03
N ILE A 108 43.33 13.16 -20.71
CA ILE A 108 43.23 11.86 -20.02
C ILE A 108 41.82 11.60 -19.50
N ARG A 109 41.55 10.34 -19.11
CA ARG A 109 40.25 9.93 -18.57
C ARG A 109 40.10 10.43 -17.14
N CYS A 110 39.03 11.16 -16.86
CA CYS A 110 38.66 11.61 -15.52
C CYS A 110 37.54 10.72 -14.98
N ASP A 111 37.78 10.13 -13.82
CA ASP A 111 36.88 9.32 -12.99
C ASP A 111 35.80 10.15 -12.27
N ARG A 112 35.98 11.47 -12.17
CA ARG A 112 34.98 12.44 -11.66
C ARG A 112 34.59 12.24 -10.19
N THR A 113 35.49 11.68 -9.39
CA THR A 113 35.36 11.67 -7.94
C THR A 113 35.55 13.11 -7.42
N LEU A 114 34.71 13.49 -6.44
CA LEU A 114 34.80 14.77 -5.73
C LEU A 114 35.34 14.48 -4.32
N PRO A 115 36.22 15.33 -3.77
CA PRO A 115 36.60 16.67 -4.25
C PRO A 115 37.69 16.68 -5.35
N ALA A 116 38.49 15.62 -5.46
CA ALA A 116 39.55 15.49 -6.47
C ALA A 116 39.45 14.12 -7.16
N CYS A 117 39.79 14.09 -8.46
CA CYS A 117 39.75 12.90 -9.29
C CYS A 117 40.99 12.02 -9.04
N ASP A 118 40.84 10.69 -9.03
CA ASP A 118 41.92 9.74 -8.67
C ASP A 118 43.20 10.02 -9.50
N GLN A 119 43.02 10.33 -10.79
CA GLN A 119 44.14 10.61 -11.69
C GLN A 119 44.95 11.86 -11.30
N CYS A 120 44.29 12.88 -10.77
CA CYS A 120 44.96 14.11 -10.30
C CYS A 120 45.61 13.88 -8.94
N VAL A 121 44.99 13.08 -8.07
CA VAL A 121 45.56 12.67 -6.78
C VAL A 121 46.85 11.88 -7.01
N ASP A 122 46.83 10.89 -7.90
CA ASP A 122 48.00 10.06 -8.22
C ASP A 122 49.13 10.87 -8.88
N SER A 123 48.77 11.89 -9.66
CA SER A 123 49.75 12.78 -10.31
C SER A 123 50.28 13.88 -9.38
N GLY A 124 49.70 14.05 -8.20
CA GLY A 124 50.01 15.17 -7.29
C GLY A 124 49.66 16.55 -7.87
N ILE A 125 48.69 16.63 -8.78
CA ILE A 125 48.30 17.88 -9.45
C ILE A 125 46.94 18.34 -8.90
N GLU A 126 46.76 19.64 -8.75
CA GLU A 126 45.50 20.22 -8.29
C GLU A 126 44.33 19.87 -9.23
N CYS A 127 43.24 19.34 -8.66
CA CYS A 127 42.04 18.95 -9.39
C CYS A 127 40.92 19.99 -9.24
N GLN A 128 40.72 20.83 -10.27
CA GLN A 128 39.62 21.80 -10.27
C GLN A 128 38.49 21.38 -11.20
N TYR A 129 37.26 21.39 -10.69
CA TYR A 129 36.03 21.25 -11.48
C TYR A 129 35.43 22.63 -11.77
N ILE A 130 35.14 22.92 -13.03
CA ILE A 130 34.41 24.14 -13.40
C ILE A 130 32.95 23.91 -13.02
N SER A 131 32.48 24.53 -11.93
CA SER A 131 31.06 24.58 -11.59
C SER A 131 30.31 25.13 -12.80
N GLY A 132 29.44 24.33 -13.41
CA GLY A 132 28.77 24.69 -14.65
C GLY A 132 28.14 26.07 -14.51
N ARG A 133 28.65 27.07 -15.24
CA ARG A 133 28.02 28.38 -15.31
C ARG A 133 26.58 28.14 -15.71
N LYS A 134 25.65 28.37 -14.78
CA LYS A 134 24.21 28.36 -15.01
C LYS A 134 24.00 29.24 -16.24
N ARG A 135 23.75 28.64 -17.40
CA ARG A 135 23.46 29.39 -18.63
C ARG A 135 22.12 30.05 -18.38
N GLY A 136 22.14 31.23 -17.74
CA GLY A 136 21.01 32.11 -17.71
C GLY A 136 20.61 32.36 -19.15
N ARG A 137 19.42 31.92 -19.54
CA ARG A 137 18.76 32.40 -20.75
C ARG A 137 18.57 33.91 -20.57
N LYS A 138 19.58 34.70 -20.94
CA LYS A 138 19.40 36.10 -21.24
C LYS A 138 18.85 36.14 -22.66
N ASN A 139 17.52 36.14 -22.78
CA ASN A 139 16.92 36.82 -23.92
C ASN A 139 17.11 38.32 -23.66
N PRO A 140 17.90 39.05 -24.47
CA PRO A 140 17.91 40.50 -24.40
C PRO A 140 16.57 41.03 -24.94
N PRO A 141 15.89 41.97 -24.25
CA PRO A 141 14.85 42.76 -24.88
C PRO A 141 15.48 43.66 -25.97
N PRO A 142 14.84 43.82 -27.14
CA PRO A 142 15.33 44.71 -28.17
C PRO A 142 14.95 46.16 -27.83
N GLY A 143 15.93 47.05 -27.92
CA GLY A 143 15.70 48.46 -28.21
C GLY A 143 15.60 49.39 -27.00
N THR A 144 16.72 50.02 -26.66
CA THR A 144 16.73 51.48 -26.47
C THR A 144 18.17 51.97 -26.60
N GLU A 145 18.43 52.65 -27.71
CA GLU A 145 19.66 53.39 -27.97
C GLU A 145 19.61 54.77 -27.30
N ALA A 146 20.81 55.37 -27.22
CA ALA A 146 21.17 56.72 -26.75
C ALA A 146 21.36 56.83 -25.22
N GLY A 147 22.51 57.22 -24.69
CA GLY A 147 23.76 57.72 -25.25
C GLY A 147 24.58 58.37 -24.11
N GLN A 148 25.84 58.68 -24.41
CA GLN A 148 26.75 59.60 -23.69
C GLN A 148 27.71 59.02 -22.62
N SER A 149 28.94 58.78 -23.10
CA SER A 149 30.24 59.30 -22.59
C SER A 149 30.52 59.34 -21.07
N ALA A 150 31.41 58.43 -20.62
CA ALA A 150 32.75 58.65 -20.02
C ALA A 150 33.06 59.91 -19.15
N PRO A 151 34.10 59.91 -18.28
CA PRO A 151 34.78 58.80 -17.55
C PRO A 151 35.24 59.16 -16.09
N ILE A 152 36.00 58.24 -15.47
CA ILE A 152 37.03 58.42 -14.39
C ILE A 152 36.60 58.23 -12.91
N SER A 153 37.34 57.30 -12.26
CA SER A 153 37.85 57.19 -10.86
C SER A 153 37.05 57.81 -9.70
N THR A 154 36.98 57.23 -8.50
CA THR A 154 38.11 56.88 -7.63
C THR A 154 37.60 56.21 -6.34
N VAL A 155 38.42 55.31 -5.82
CA VAL A 155 38.51 54.71 -4.47
C VAL A 155 37.91 55.53 -3.30
N SER A 156 37.10 54.89 -2.45
CA SER A 156 37.36 54.78 -0.99
C SER A 156 36.24 54.03 -0.25
N VAL A 157 36.59 52.83 0.22
CA VAL A 157 35.92 52.16 1.33
C VAL A 157 36.50 52.77 2.61
N ARG A 158 35.66 53.35 3.46
CA ARG A 158 35.97 53.61 4.85
C ARG A 158 35.11 52.70 5.72
N SER A 159 35.79 51.77 6.37
CA SER A 159 35.40 51.18 7.63
C SER A 159 35.57 52.22 8.73
N ASP A 160 34.64 52.25 9.69
CA ASP A 160 34.79 52.67 11.10
C ASP A 160 33.39 52.34 11.71
N ASP A 161 33.23 51.23 12.44
CA ASP A 161 33.46 51.11 13.89
C ASP A 161 32.85 52.27 14.69
N LEU A 162 31.71 52.02 15.36
CA LEU A 162 31.40 52.57 16.68
C LEU A 162 30.33 51.71 17.38
N ASP A 163 30.80 51.01 18.41
CA ASP A 163 30.10 50.68 19.65
C ASP A 163 29.23 51.84 20.15
N ALA A 164 28.08 51.52 20.74
CA ALA A 164 27.72 51.96 22.10
C ALA A 164 26.37 51.40 22.52
N SER A 165 26.44 50.61 23.59
CA SER A 165 25.41 50.32 24.58
C SER A 165 24.53 51.52 24.97
N GLY A 166 23.25 51.25 25.19
CA GLY A 166 22.32 52.15 25.88
C GLY A 166 21.05 51.40 26.28
N GLU A 167 21.08 50.83 27.48
CA GLU A 167 19.89 50.54 28.27
C GLU A 167 19.20 51.88 28.60
N ASP A 168 17.89 51.97 28.38
CA ASP A 168 16.93 52.57 29.32
C ASP A 168 15.51 52.53 28.73
N ASP A 169 14.65 51.77 29.41
CA ASP A 169 13.20 51.92 29.43
C ASP A 169 12.89 53.29 30.09
N PRO A 170 11.86 54.04 29.66
CA PRO A 170 10.55 53.76 30.25
C PRO A 170 9.35 54.01 29.33
N GLU A 171 8.37 53.10 29.45
CA GLU A 171 6.96 53.39 29.74
C GLU A 171 6.40 54.70 29.16
N THR A 172 5.62 54.61 28.08
CA THR A 172 4.68 55.67 27.72
C THR A 172 3.37 55.11 27.18
N GLU A 173 2.32 55.66 27.77
CA GLU A 173 0.90 55.42 27.57
C GLU A 173 0.41 55.46 26.11
N GLU A 174 -0.54 54.55 25.86
CA GLU A 174 -1.79 54.75 25.14
C GLU A 174 -1.84 55.88 24.09
N LYS A 175 -1.71 55.50 22.80
CA LYS A 175 -2.25 56.31 21.71
C LYS A 175 -2.86 55.44 20.63
N THR A 176 -4.19 55.40 20.65
CA THR A 176 -5.09 54.96 19.60
C THR A 176 -4.71 55.60 18.26
N ILE A 177 -4.05 54.84 17.39
CA ILE A 177 -3.81 55.23 16.00
C ILE A 177 -4.88 54.56 15.13
N LEU A 178 -5.78 55.40 14.64
CA LEU A 178 -6.69 55.11 13.54
C LEU A 178 -5.86 54.70 12.31
N THR A 179 -5.98 53.44 11.90
CA THR A 179 -5.47 52.94 10.62
C THR A 179 -6.20 53.62 9.46
N PRO A 180 -5.49 54.22 8.48
CA PRO A 180 -6.11 54.77 7.29
C PRO A 180 -6.61 53.66 6.37
N SER A 181 -7.87 53.82 5.98
CA SER A 181 -8.59 53.00 5.00
C SER A 181 -7.81 52.92 3.69
N THR A 182 -7.26 51.75 3.37
CA THR A 182 -6.72 51.45 2.04
C THR A 182 -7.86 51.41 1.02
N SER A 183 -7.83 52.41 0.15
CA SER A 183 -8.66 52.56 -1.04
C SER A 183 -8.66 51.28 -1.88
N ARG A 184 -9.83 50.64 -1.98
CA ARG A 184 -10.10 49.56 -2.94
C ARG A 184 -10.03 50.12 -4.36
N THR A 185 -9.05 49.68 -5.14
CA THR A 185 -9.07 49.76 -6.60
C THR A 185 -10.18 48.86 -7.15
N PRO A 186 -11.02 49.32 -8.09
CA PRO A 186 -12.04 48.47 -8.73
C PRO A 186 -11.36 47.39 -9.59
N TYR A 187 -11.65 46.13 -9.31
CA TYR A 187 -11.35 45.02 -10.22
C TYR A 187 -12.18 45.18 -11.51
N PRO A 188 -11.60 44.97 -12.70
CA PRO A 188 -12.37 44.91 -13.93
C PRO A 188 -13.28 43.66 -13.92
N PRO A 189 -14.51 43.75 -14.46
CA PRO A 189 -15.44 42.62 -14.52
C PRO A 189 -14.90 41.51 -15.42
N ALA A 190 -15.07 40.26 -14.95
CA ALA A 190 -14.77 39.07 -15.72
C ALA A 190 -15.56 39.04 -17.05
N PRO A 191 -14.94 38.60 -18.16
CA PRO A 191 -15.63 38.51 -19.45
C PRO A 191 -16.74 37.46 -19.38
N GLN A 192 -17.97 37.90 -19.67
CA GLN A 192 -19.13 37.02 -19.79
C GLN A 192 -18.97 36.07 -21.00
N PRO A 193 -19.35 34.78 -20.88
CA PRO A 193 -19.35 33.87 -22.00
C PRO A 193 -20.44 34.28 -23.01
N LYS A 194 -20.02 34.47 -24.27
CA LYS A 194 -20.92 34.74 -25.40
C LYS A 194 -21.92 33.57 -25.59
N PRO A 195 -23.21 33.86 -25.77
CA PRO A 195 -24.19 32.84 -26.15
C PRO A 195 -23.84 32.27 -27.54
N SER A 196 -23.69 30.96 -27.60
CA SER A 196 -23.40 30.23 -28.82
C SER A 196 -24.65 30.17 -29.71
N ALA A 197 -24.47 30.50 -30.99
CA ALA A 197 -25.51 30.47 -32.00
C ALA A 197 -26.08 29.05 -32.20
N PRO A 198 -27.35 28.91 -32.61
CA PRO A 198 -27.98 27.62 -32.84
C PRO A 198 -27.37 26.91 -34.06
N VAL A 199 -26.95 25.67 -33.85
CA VAL A 199 -26.44 24.76 -34.89
C VAL A 199 -27.62 24.30 -35.77
N PRO A 200 -27.54 24.40 -37.10
CA PRO A 200 -28.58 23.89 -37.99
C PRO A 200 -28.57 22.36 -38.05
N ALA A 201 -29.78 21.80 -38.04
CA ALA A 201 -30.05 20.37 -38.13
C ALA A 201 -29.45 19.75 -39.41
N LYS A 202 -28.66 18.69 -39.22
CA LYS A 202 -28.19 17.83 -40.33
C LYS A 202 -29.22 16.74 -40.61
N THR A 203 -29.73 16.78 -41.83
CA THR A 203 -30.52 15.75 -42.51
C THR A 203 -29.76 14.42 -42.59
N PRO A 204 -30.42 13.25 -42.46
CA PRO A 204 -29.77 11.94 -42.48
C PRO A 204 -29.40 11.52 -43.91
N GLN A 205 -28.14 11.14 -44.13
CA GLN A 205 -27.70 10.45 -45.35
C GLN A 205 -27.74 8.92 -45.17
N PRO A 206 -28.10 8.17 -46.23
CA PRO A 206 -28.22 6.71 -46.19
C PRO A 206 -26.85 6.01 -46.23
N ALA A 207 -26.73 4.92 -45.47
CA ALA A 207 -25.56 4.07 -45.43
C ALA A 207 -25.41 3.23 -46.73
N PRO A 208 -24.19 3.08 -47.28
CA PRO A 208 -23.93 2.11 -48.34
C PRO A 208 -23.70 0.70 -47.78
N VAL A 209 -24.20 -0.25 -48.57
CA VAL A 209 -24.20 -1.70 -48.41
C VAL A 209 -22.81 -2.27 -48.69
N THR A 210 -22.33 -3.21 -47.87
CA THR A 210 -21.40 -4.33 -48.23
C THR A 210 -21.11 -5.15 -46.96
N SER A 211 -21.68 -6.35 -46.83
CA SER A 211 -21.14 -7.65 -47.28
C SER A 211 -20.25 -8.35 -46.23
N GLY A 212 -20.76 -9.43 -45.61
CA GLY A 212 -19.89 -10.44 -45.01
C GLY A 212 -20.51 -11.35 -43.93
N ARG A 213 -21.26 -12.37 -44.37
CA ARG A 213 -21.33 -13.76 -43.85
C ARG A 213 -20.96 -14.03 -42.37
N TYR A 214 -21.96 -14.39 -41.55
CA TYR A 214 -22.24 -15.78 -41.12
C TYR A 214 -23.50 -15.77 -40.23
N SER A 215 -24.60 -16.34 -40.73
CA SER A 215 -25.83 -16.58 -39.95
C SER A 215 -26.05 -18.08 -39.88
N SER A 216 -26.19 -18.62 -38.67
CA SER A 216 -26.90 -19.89 -38.44
C SER A 216 -28.23 -19.58 -37.78
N HIS A 217 -29.29 -19.74 -38.57
CA HIS A 217 -30.68 -19.72 -38.15
C HIS A 217 -30.99 -20.90 -37.21
N TYR A 218 -31.83 -20.66 -36.19
CA TYR A 218 -32.99 -21.50 -35.97
C TYR A 218 -34.21 -20.63 -35.66
N ARG A 219 -35.31 -21.01 -36.31
CA ARG A 219 -36.59 -20.32 -36.44
C ARG A 219 -37.51 -20.49 -35.23
N ASP A 220 -38.42 -19.53 -35.16
CA ASP A 220 -39.62 -19.36 -34.35
C ASP A 220 -40.64 -20.51 -34.39
N ALA A 221 -41.46 -20.59 -33.33
CA ALA A 221 -42.90 -20.86 -33.38
C ALA A 221 -43.59 -20.50 -32.03
N PRO A 222 -44.92 -20.27 -31.98
CA PRO A 222 -45.45 -19.00 -31.43
C PRO A 222 -46.60 -19.12 -30.40
N THR A 223 -47.00 -17.92 -29.92
CA THR A 223 -48.34 -17.46 -29.45
C THR A 223 -48.92 -17.88 -28.09
N GLY A 224 -49.34 -16.85 -27.33
CA GLY A 224 -50.31 -16.94 -26.23
C GLY A 224 -50.43 -15.65 -25.38
N HIS A 225 -51.26 -14.69 -25.81
CA HIS A 225 -51.80 -13.59 -24.98
C HIS A 225 -52.68 -14.17 -23.83
N THR A 226 -53.09 -13.56 -22.71
CA THR A 226 -53.34 -12.17 -22.23
C THR A 226 -53.61 -12.33 -20.72
N THR A 227 -53.20 -11.47 -19.78
CA THR A 227 -54.06 -10.38 -19.23
C THR A 227 -53.34 -9.74 -18.03
N ALA A 228 -53.37 -8.40 -17.96
CA ALA A 228 -52.93 -7.59 -16.82
C ALA A 228 -54.03 -7.53 -15.72
N PRO A 229 -53.71 -7.12 -14.47
CA PRO A 229 -54.00 -5.73 -14.04
C PRO A 229 -53.04 -5.22 -12.92
N PRO A 230 -53.35 -4.13 -12.20
CA PRO A 230 -53.25 -2.72 -12.61
C PRO A 230 -52.12 -1.96 -11.87
N LYS A 231 -51.72 -0.82 -12.45
CA LYS A 231 -50.85 0.18 -11.81
C LYS A 231 -51.58 0.84 -10.63
N VAL A 232 -50.95 0.81 -9.44
CA VAL A 232 -51.23 1.75 -8.36
C VAL A 232 -49.95 2.54 -8.07
N ARG A 233 -50.04 3.86 -8.23
CA ARG A 233 -49.03 4.83 -7.77
C ARG A 233 -49.08 4.88 -6.25
N GLY A 234 -47.92 4.76 -5.59
CA GLY A 234 -47.77 5.01 -4.17
C GLY A 234 -46.33 5.42 -3.87
N VAL A 235 -46.17 6.71 -3.56
CA VAL A 235 -44.98 7.29 -2.93
C VAL A 235 -44.97 6.83 -1.47
N ALA A 236 -43.86 6.29 -0.96
CA ALA A 236 -43.40 6.50 0.43
C ALA A 236 -42.10 5.74 0.72
N HIS A 237 -41.21 6.46 1.39
CA HIS A 237 -39.99 5.99 2.05
C HIS A 237 -40.29 4.89 3.07
N ASN A 238 -39.37 3.93 3.24
CA ASN A 238 -39.40 3.03 4.40
C ASN A 238 -38.01 2.89 5.03
N THR A 239 -37.91 3.53 6.19
CA THR A 239 -37.10 3.17 7.35
C THR A 239 -37.49 1.78 7.86
N VAL A 240 -36.51 0.89 8.03
CA VAL A 240 -36.73 -0.43 8.62
C VAL A 240 -36.32 -0.42 10.10
N THR A 241 -37.33 -0.49 10.96
CA THR A 241 -37.23 -1.02 12.33
C THR A 241 -38.17 -2.23 12.43
N GLY A 242 -37.64 -3.35 12.92
CA GLY A 242 -38.38 -4.23 13.83
C GLY A 242 -39.07 -5.47 13.28
N LEU A 243 -38.50 -6.61 13.70
CA LEU A 243 -39.14 -7.86 14.14
C LEU A 243 -39.43 -9.05 13.18
N LYS A 244 -39.01 -10.20 13.74
CA LYS A 244 -39.59 -11.55 13.76
C LYS A 244 -39.23 -12.55 12.65
N ARG A 245 -38.36 -13.49 13.09
CA ARG A 245 -38.15 -14.84 12.58
C ARG A 245 -39.47 -15.54 12.29
N HIS A 246 -39.59 -16.22 11.14
CA HIS A 246 -40.22 -17.55 11.06
C HIS A 246 -39.76 -18.37 9.84
N ASN A 247 -39.56 -19.66 10.15
CA ASN A 247 -39.43 -20.90 9.37
C ASN A 247 -39.83 -20.87 7.89
N TYR A 248 -38.96 -21.45 7.04
CA TYR A 248 -39.25 -21.79 5.65
C TYR A 248 -39.49 -23.29 5.46
N THR A 249 -40.63 -23.61 4.83
CA THR A 249 -41.03 -24.93 4.34
C THR A 249 -40.71 -25.05 2.84
N TYR A 250 -40.46 -26.31 2.45
CA TYR A 250 -39.92 -26.87 1.21
C TYR A 250 -40.83 -26.80 -0.03
N ILE A 251 -40.26 -26.62 -1.24
CA ILE A 251 -40.89 -26.96 -2.54
C ILE A 251 -39.83 -27.59 -3.47
N PRO A 252 -40.13 -28.70 -4.19
CA PRO A 252 -39.15 -29.50 -4.92
C PRO A 252 -38.99 -29.09 -6.40
N SER A 253 -37.82 -29.36 -6.96
CA SER A 253 -37.59 -29.40 -8.40
C SER A 253 -36.75 -30.64 -8.75
N SER A 254 -37.39 -31.64 -9.37
CA SER A 254 -36.78 -32.75 -10.09
C SER A 254 -36.23 -32.19 -11.40
N VAL A 255 -34.91 -32.16 -11.64
CA VAL A 255 -34.02 -33.31 -11.83
C VAL A 255 -32.67 -33.06 -11.13
N PRO A 256 -32.21 -33.92 -10.20
CA PRO A 256 -31.04 -33.66 -9.37
C PRO A 256 -29.74 -34.11 -10.06
N ARG A 257 -28.88 -33.16 -10.42
CA ARG A 257 -27.45 -33.38 -10.17
C ARG A 257 -27.26 -33.23 -8.65
N PRO A 258 -26.44 -34.05 -7.98
CA PRO A 258 -26.05 -33.79 -6.61
C PRO A 258 -25.18 -32.52 -6.62
N VAL A 259 -25.82 -31.35 -6.67
CA VAL A 259 -25.23 -30.11 -6.22
C VAL A 259 -25.03 -30.35 -4.74
N ILE A 260 -23.80 -30.65 -4.33
CA ILE A 260 -23.44 -30.59 -2.91
C ILE A 260 -23.65 -29.12 -2.55
N PRO A 261 -24.73 -28.76 -1.84
CA PRO A 261 -24.96 -27.39 -1.46
C PRO A 261 -23.93 -27.13 -0.35
N GLY A 262 -22.81 -26.48 -0.64
CA GLY A 262 -21.88 -26.13 0.44
C GLY A 262 -20.40 -25.95 0.13
N ALA A 263 -19.96 -25.92 -1.13
CA ALA A 263 -18.53 -25.70 -1.40
C ALA A 263 -18.16 -24.22 -1.65
N HIS A 264 -18.97 -23.25 -1.22
CA HIS A 264 -18.63 -21.82 -1.35
C HIS A 264 -18.02 -21.30 -0.05
N ILE A 265 -17.17 -20.27 -0.17
CA ILE A 265 -16.62 -19.62 1.01
C ILE A 265 -17.71 -18.78 1.68
N HIS A 266 -18.01 -19.10 2.93
CA HIS A 266 -18.84 -18.27 3.78
C HIS A 266 -17.98 -17.12 4.34
N PRO A 267 -18.33 -15.86 4.04
CA PRO A 267 -17.65 -14.71 4.61
C PRO A 267 -17.83 -14.69 6.13
N TRP A 268 -16.79 -14.27 6.86
CA TRP A 268 -16.91 -14.02 8.27
C TRP A 268 -17.87 -12.83 8.52
N MET A 269 -18.81 -13.02 9.44
CA MET A 269 -19.79 -12.01 9.82
C MET A 269 -19.90 -11.94 11.33
N ASN A 270 -19.79 -10.75 11.89
CA ASN A 270 -20.06 -10.47 13.29
C ASN A 270 -20.78 -9.10 13.38
N PRO A 271 -21.98 -9.02 13.99
CA PRO A 271 -22.76 -7.79 14.04
C PRO A 271 -22.10 -6.64 14.83
N ALA A 272 -21.10 -6.95 15.66
CA ALA A 272 -20.32 -5.94 16.37
C ALA A 272 -19.33 -5.18 15.46
N PHE A 273 -19.07 -5.67 14.24
CA PHE A 273 -18.11 -5.08 13.31
C PHE A 273 -18.76 -4.76 11.96
N VAL A 274 -18.22 -3.75 11.27
CA VAL A 274 -18.69 -3.44 9.92
C VAL A 274 -18.35 -4.58 8.97
N ALA A 275 -19.36 -5.04 8.22
CA ALA A 275 -19.20 -6.09 7.23
C ALA A 275 -18.21 -5.69 6.12
N LEU A 276 -17.61 -6.70 5.48
CA LEU A 276 -16.80 -6.48 4.28
C LEU A 276 -17.63 -5.80 3.17
N PRO A 277 -16.99 -5.03 2.26
CA PRO A 277 -17.68 -4.47 1.11
C PRO A 277 -18.47 -5.52 0.32
N GLU A 278 -19.66 -5.15 -0.16
CA GLU A 278 -20.59 -6.05 -0.87
C GLU A 278 -19.92 -6.77 -2.05
N VAL A 279 -19.00 -6.11 -2.75
CA VAL A 279 -18.25 -6.70 -3.87
C VAL A 279 -17.41 -7.91 -3.44
N ILE A 280 -16.88 -7.89 -2.21
CA ILE A 280 -16.11 -9.01 -1.65
C ILE A 280 -17.06 -10.13 -1.23
N ILE A 281 -18.14 -9.81 -0.52
CA ILE A 281 -19.16 -10.78 -0.07
C ILE A 281 -19.76 -11.51 -1.27
N ALA A 282 -20.21 -10.77 -2.28
CA ALA A 282 -20.74 -11.32 -3.51
C ALA A 282 -19.67 -12.12 -4.28
N GLY A 283 -18.42 -11.65 -4.30
CA GLY A 283 -17.32 -12.37 -4.94
C GLY A 283 -17.01 -13.72 -4.29
N LEU A 284 -16.92 -13.77 -2.96
CA LEU A 284 -16.65 -14.99 -2.19
C LEU A 284 -17.70 -16.08 -2.43
N ALA A 285 -18.96 -15.68 -2.62
CA ALA A 285 -20.05 -16.61 -2.95
C ALA A 285 -19.84 -17.34 -4.30
N HIS A 286 -19.01 -16.81 -5.21
CA HIS A 286 -18.71 -17.42 -6.50
C HIS A 286 -17.41 -18.22 -6.51
N ILE A 287 -16.60 -18.17 -5.45
CA ILE A 287 -15.31 -18.87 -5.41
C ILE A 287 -15.51 -20.29 -4.83
N PRO A 288 -15.07 -21.35 -5.53
CA PRO A 288 -15.07 -22.69 -4.98
C PRO A 288 -14.05 -22.81 -3.84
N SER A 289 -14.50 -23.21 -2.66
CA SER A 289 -13.66 -23.42 -1.46
C SER A 289 -12.53 -24.42 -1.69
N VAL A 290 -12.72 -25.41 -2.58
CA VAL A 290 -11.70 -26.42 -2.92
C VAL A 290 -10.47 -25.83 -3.65
N GLU A 291 -10.61 -24.66 -4.27
CA GLU A 291 -9.52 -24.00 -4.99
C GLU A 291 -8.62 -23.19 -4.05
N LEU A 292 -9.11 -22.86 -2.86
CA LEU A 292 -8.45 -21.97 -1.90
C LEU A 292 -7.91 -22.73 -0.68
N PRO A 293 -6.98 -22.13 0.09
CA PRO A 293 -6.56 -22.71 1.36
C PRO A 293 -7.74 -22.91 2.29
N ASP A 294 -7.71 -23.97 3.10
CA ASP A 294 -8.65 -24.10 4.21
C ASP A 294 -8.45 -22.96 5.24
N ARG A 295 -9.56 -22.41 5.76
CA ARG A 295 -9.54 -21.26 6.68
C ARG A 295 -8.79 -21.59 7.96
N ILE A 296 -8.98 -22.80 8.51
CA ILE A 296 -8.35 -23.21 9.76
C ILE A 296 -6.84 -23.29 9.55
N THR A 297 -6.41 -23.94 8.47
CA THR A 297 -5.00 -24.08 8.08
C THR A 297 -4.31 -22.71 7.91
N PHE A 298 -4.97 -21.76 7.24
CA PHE A 298 -4.45 -20.39 7.12
C PHE A 298 -4.39 -19.69 8.49
N THR A 299 -5.43 -19.81 9.30
CA THR A 299 -5.50 -19.16 10.62
C THR A 299 -4.42 -19.65 11.57
N GLU A 300 -4.13 -20.96 11.59
CA GLU A 300 -3.02 -21.54 12.35
C GLU A 300 -1.66 -21.02 11.87
N SER A 301 -1.48 -20.91 10.55
CA SER A 301 -0.25 -20.38 9.96
C SER A 301 -0.06 -18.89 10.30
N LEU A 302 -1.14 -18.11 10.25
CA LEU A 302 -1.15 -16.71 10.65
C LEU A 302 -0.84 -16.56 12.15
N ASN A 303 -1.44 -17.38 13.01
CA ASN A 303 -1.16 -17.37 14.46
C ASN A 303 0.30 -17.71 14.78
N ARG A 304 0.87 -18.72 14.10
CA ARG A 304 2.28 -19.06 14.23
C ARG A 304 3.19 -17.90 13.84
N PHE A 305 2.89 -17.24 12.72
CA PHE A 305 3.60 -16.04 12.29
C PHE A 305 3.53 -14.92 13.33
N LEU A 306 2.34 -14.60 13.82
CA LEU A 306 2.13 -13.55 14.83
C LEU A 306 2.82 -13.89 16.18
N GLY A 307 2.97 -15.16 16.51
CA GLY A 307 3.74 -15.63 17.67
C GLY A 307 5.24 -15.32 17.59
N HIS A 308 5.78 -15.14 16.39
CA HIS A 308 7.18 -14.75 16.16
C HIS A 308 7.37 -13.23 15.99
N VAL A 309 6.28 -12.46 15.88
CA VAL A 309 6.35 -10.99 15.88
C VAL A 309 6.63 -10.52 17.32
N ILE A 310 7.49 -9.51 17.45
CA ILE A 310 7.82 -8.89 18.73
C ILE A 310 6.54 -8.37 19.39
N GLU A 311 6.47 -8.46 20.71
CA GLU A 311 5.24 -8.20 21.47
C GLU A 311 4.67 -6.80 21.20
N GLU A 312 5.53 -5.78 21.14
CA GLU A 312 5.17 -4.40 20.83
C GLU A 312 4.51 -4.21 19.46
N GLN A 313 4.90 -5.02 18.46
CA GLN A 313 4.31 -4.98 17.12
C GLN A 313 3.10 -5.90 17.01
N ARG A 314 2.98 -6.92 17.86
CA ARG A 314 1.85 -7.86 17.80
C ARG A 314 0.52 -7.15 18.02
N SER A 315 0.49 -6.16 18.92
CA SER A 315 -0.71 -5.36 19.23
C SER A 315 -1.10 -4.38 18.11
N THR A 316 -0.31 -4.22 17.05
CA THR A 316 -0.57 -3.24 15.98
C THR A 316 -0.58 -3.85 14.58
N VAL A 317 0.04 -5.02 14.41
CA VAL A 317 0.12 -5.74 13.12
C VAL A 317 -1.21 -6.39 12.74
N CYS A 318 -1.91 -6.98 13.70
CA CYS A 318 -3.14 -7.73 13.44
C CYS A 318 -4.02 -7.76 14.69
N LEU A 319 -5.00 -6.87 14.76
CA LEU A 319 -5.89 -6.74 15.90
C LEU A 319 -6.92 -7.89 15.92
N GLY A 320 -7.01 -8.60 17.04
CA GLY A 320 -8.10 -9.52 17.32
C GLY A 320 -9.42 -8.76 17.54
N GLN A 321 -10.52 -9.50 17.69
CA GLN A 321 -11.84 -8.89 17.87
C GLN A 321 -11.91 -7.97 19.09
N GLU A 322 -11.35 -8.40 20.22
CA GLU A 322 -11.39 -7.64 21.48
C GLU A 322 -10.54 -6.37 21.36
N GLU A 323 -9.28 -6.48 20.95
CA GLU A 323 -8.38 -5.32 20.83
C GLU A 323 -8.87 -4.34 19.75
N TYR A 324 -9.46 -4.85 18.67
CA TYR A 324 -10.04 -4.01 17.62
C TYR A 324 -11.27 -3.23 18.14
N ALA A 325 -12.17 -3.90 18.85
CA ALA A 325 -13.37 -3.27 19.41
C ALA A 325 -12.99 -2.20 20.43
N ASP A 326 -12.11 -2.53 21.38
CA ASP A 326 -11.62 -1.59 22.39
C ASP A 326 -10.96 -0.36 21.74
N THR A 327 -10.15 -0.58 20.69
CA THR A 327 -9.52 0.51 19.94
C THR A 327 -10.55 1.39 19.23
N ALA A 328 -11.56 0.78 18.60
CA ALA A 328 -12.62 1.51 17.91
C ALA A 328 -13.47 2.34 18.87
N ASP A 329 -13.84 1.77 20.02
CA ASP A 329 -14.64 2.45 21.05
C ASP A 329 -13.87 3.60 21.69
N CYS A 330 -12.59 3.37 22.06
CA CYS A 330 -11.73 4.45 22.58
C CYS A 330 -11.56 5.59 21.58
N LEU A 331 -11.47 5.29 20.28
CA LEU A 331 -11.39 6.30 19.23
C LEU A 331 -12.69 7.06 19.05
N ALA A 332 -13.83 6.38 19.06
CA ALA A 332 -15.16 6.99 18.93
C ALA A 332 -15.46 7.94 20.11
N GLU A 333 -15.06 7.56 21.31
CA GLU A 333 -15.30 8.31 22.55
C GLU A 333 -14.16 9.29 22.91
N ASN A 334 -13.13 9.38 22.07
CA ASN A 334 -11.93 10.20 22.33
C ASN A 334 -11.21 9.84 23.67
N ARG A 335 -11.24 8.57 24.05
CA ARG A 335 -10.58 8.00 25.24
C ARG A 335 -9.22 7.37 24.90
N LEU A 336 -8.38 8.08 24.13
CA LEU A 336 -7.06 7.56 23.70
C LEU A 336 -6.12 7.20 24.86
N HIS A 337 -6.35 7.73 26.06
CA HIS A 337 -5.53 7.44 27.23
C HIS A 337 -5.78 6.05 27.84
N ASP A 338 -6.92 5.44 27.52
CA ASP A 338 -7.27 4.08 27.98
C ASP A 338 -6.59 2.99 27.15
N LEU A 339 -6.03 3.35 25.98
CA LEU A 339 -5.31 2.43 25.11
C LEU A 339 -3.91 2.12 25.65
N PRO A 340 -3.40 0.88 25.44
CA PRO A 340 -2.00 0.57 25.67
C PRO A 340 -1.08 1.55 24.96
N GLU A 341 0.05 1.90 25.59
CA GLU A 341 0.97 2.93 25.08
C GLU A 341 1.41 2.66 23.63
N SER A 342 1.79 1.42 23.30
CA SER A 342 2.18 1.04 21.94
C SER A 342 1.07 1.23 20.91
N VAL A 343 -0.18 0.91 21.28
CA VAL A 343 -1.35 1.08 20.40
C VAL A 343 -1.68 2.55 20.24
N ARG A 344 -1.61 3.34 21.32
CA ARG A 344 -1.83 4.79 21.30
C ARG A 344 -0.82 5.51 20.40
N GLU A 345 0.47 5.19 20.50
CA GLU A 345 1.51 5.73 19.62
C GLU A 345 1.26 5.37 18.16
N TRP A 346 0.91 4.12 17.89
CA TRP A 346 0.57 3.65 16.55
C TRP A 346 -0.66 4.36 15.97
N VAL A 347 -1.73 4.51 16.77
CA VAL A 347 -2.94 5.27 16.41
C VAL A 347 -2.59 6.71 16.03
N GLN A 348 -1.76 7.37 16.84
CA GLN A 348 -1.32 8.75 16.59
C GLN A 348 -0.43 8.85 15.35
N PHE A 349 0.49 7.91 15.14
CA PHE A 349 1.40 7.91 14.00
C PHE A 349 0.70 7.66 12.68
N HIS A 350 -0.25 6.70 12.64
CA HIS A 350 -0.99 6.35 11.44
C HIS A 350 -2.30 7.14 11.26
N HIS A 351 -2.60 8.07 12.16
CA HIS A 351 -3.82 8.87 12.15
C HIS A 351 -5.07 7.96 12.08
N VAL A 352 -5.08 6.90 12.89
CA VAL A 352 -6.19 5.94 12.91
C VAL A 352 -7.44 6.62 13.47
N MET A 353 -8.58 6.40 12.84
CA MET A 353 -9.85 7.02 13.17
C MET A 353 -10.97 5.98 13.27
N SER A 354 -11.99 6.23 14.08
CA SER A 354 -13.23 5.44 14.02
C SER A 354 -14.02 5.79 12.75
N GLY A 355 -14.49 4.76 12.05
CA GLY A 355 -15.24 4.86 10.80
C GLY A 355 -16.74 4.58 10.92
N SER A 356 -17.24 4.22 12.09
CA SER A 356 -18.65 3.90 12.34
C SER A 356 -18.97 4.16 13.82
N ASP A 357 -20.19 4.67 14.09
CA ASP A 357 -20.70 4.82 15.46
C ASP A 357 -21.58 3.63 15.88
N ARG A 358 -21.82 2.68 14.97
CA ARG A 358 -22.75 1.55 15.17
C ARG A 358 -22.07 0.22 15.35
N ALA A 359 -20.87 0.07 14.77
CA ALA A 359 -20.10 -1.15 14.78
C ALA A 359 -18.61 -0.79 14.70
N GLY A 360 -17.74 -1.67 15.22
CA GLY A 360 -16.30 -1.47 15.13
C GLY A 360 -15.84 -1.32 13.68
N LEU A 361 -15.23 -0.17 13.38
CA LEU A 361 -14.54 0.09 12.12
C LEU A 361 -13.40 1.07 12.36
N LEU A 362 -12.19 0.66 12.01
CA LEU A 362 -10.99 1.50 12.04
C LEU A 362 -10.61 1.92 10.61
N LEU A 363 -10.34 3.21 10.44
CA LEU A 363 -9.93 3.84 9.19
C LEU A 363 -8.53 4.42 9.32
N ILE A 364 -7.75 4.32 8.25
CA ILE A 364 -6.46 5.02 8.08
C ILE A 364 -6.56 5.90 6.83
N PRO A 365 -6.22 7.20 6.89
CA PRO A 365 -6.09 8.03 5.67
C PRO A 365 -5.07 7.42 4.70
N ARG A 366 -5.29 7.49 3.39
CA ARG A 366 -4.25 7.09 2.43
C ARG A 366 -3.08 8.05 2.45
N GLU A 367 -1.89 7.59 2.05
CA GLU A 367 -0.63 8.37 2.07
C GLU A 367 -0.73 9.75 1.42
N ASP A 368 -1.42 9.85 0.29
CA ASP A 368 -1.68 11.09 -0.45
C ASP A 368 -2.61 12.08 0.28
N HIS A 369 -3.29 11.60 1.33
CA HIS A 369 -4.19 12.35 2.18
C HIS A 369 -3.61 12.67 3.58
N PHE A 370 -2.48 12.10 3.99
CA PHE A 370 -1.87 12.36 5.31
C PHE A 370 -1.55 13.83 5.56
N GLN A 371 -1.17 14.57 4.51
CA GLN A 371 -0.80 15.99 4.61
C GLN A 371 -2.01 16.94 4.50
N ARG A 372 -3.23 16.42 4.35
CA ARG A 372 -4.43 17.25 4.27
C ARG A 372 -4.78 17.85 5.63
N SER A 373 -5.53 18.95 5.62
CA SER A 373 -5.92 19.59 6.88
C SER A 373 -6.79 18.63 7.72
N PRO A 374 -6.56 18.54 9.05
CA PRO A 374 -7.32 17.66 9.92
C PRO A 374 -8.84 17.89 9.84
N LYS A 375 -9.26 19.16 9.68
CA LYS A 375 -10.67 19.54 9.50
C LYS A 375 -11.29 18.93 8.22
N LEU A 376 -10.52 18.83 7.14
CA LEU A 376 -11.00 18.22 5.89
C LEU A 376 -11.08 16.70 6.04
N LEU A 377 -10.07 16.07 6.65
CA LEU A 377 -10.09 14.62 6.93
C LEU A 377 -11.26 14.23 7.82
N GLU A 378 -11.50 14.98 8.89
CA GLU A 378 -12.64 14.75 9.78
C GLU A 378 -13.98 14.87 9.04
N ARG A 379 -14.12 15.86 8.17
CA ARG A 379 -15.32 15.99 7.34
C ARG A 379 -15.50 14.80 6.38
N LEU A 380 -14.43 14.35 5.73
CA LEU A 380 -14.46 13.18 4.85
C LEU A 380 -14.77 11.90 5.63
N ARG A 381 -14.26 11.78 6.85
CA ARG A 381 -14.54 10.67 7.77
C ARG A 381 -16.03 10.62 8.12
N LEU A 382 -16.64 11.75 8.48
CA LEU A 382 -18.08 11.81 8.77
C LEU A 382 -18.96 11.41 7.59
N ILE A 383 -18.58 11.79 6.35
CA ILE A 383 -19.27 11.34 5.13
C ILE A 383 -19.17 9.82 4.98
N TYR A 384 -17.97 9.27 5.16
CA TYR A 384 -17.70 7.84 5.12
C TYR A 384 -18.57 7.10 6.14
N GLN A 385 -18.56 7.59 7.38
CA GLN A 385 -19.30 7.05 8.51
C GLN A 385 -20.81 7.02 8.23
N CYS A 386 -21.38 8.13 7.73
CA CYS A 386 -22.79 8.19 7.38
C CYS A 386 -23.18 7.17 6.30
N HIS A 387 -22.30 6.89 5.34
CA HIS A 387 -22.53 5.87 4.31
C HIS A 387 -22.51 4.46 4.91
N VAL A 388 -21.50 4.15 5.72
CA VAL A 388 -21.35 2.84 6.36
C VAL A 388 -22.51 2.54 7.31
N ASP A 389 -22.93 3.54 8.09
CA ASP A 389 -23.98 3.39 9.10
C ASP A 389 -25.40 3.41 8.52
N GLY A 390 -25.55 3.66 7.21
CA GLY A 390 -26.83 3.79 6.54
C GLY A 390 -27.58 5.09 6.90
N GLN A 391 -26.85 6.13 7.29
CA GLN A 391 -27.35 7.41 7.79
C GLN A 391 -27.30 8.55 6.75
N THR A 392 -27.18 8.25 5.46
CA THR A 392 -27.13 9.24 4.37
C THR A 392 -28.38 10.14 4.28
N GLY A 393 -29.51 9.73 4.87
CA GLY A 393 -30.74 10.52 4.94
C GLY A 393 -30.82 11.53 6.08
N THR A 394 -29.89 11.49 7.04
CA THR A 394 -29.95 12.27 8.29
C THR A 394 -29.70 13.76 8.09
N ALA A 395 -30.17 14.58 9.03
CA ALA A 395 -29.91 16.02 9.04
C ALA A 395 -28.40 16.32 9.12
N MET A 396 -27.64 15.49 9.83
CA MET A 396 -26.18 15.57 9.92
C MET A 396 -25.54 15.46 8.53
N TYR A 397 -25.92 14.43 7.74
CA TYR A 397 -25.41 14.28 6.37
C TYR A 397 -25.78 15.47 5.48
N ARG A 398 -27.01 16.01 5.60
CA ARG A 398 -27.46 17.19 4.83
C ARG A 398 -26.78 18.50 5.25
N ALA A 399 -26.34 18.59 6.50
CA ALA A 399 -25.62 19.75 7.03
C ALA A 399 -24.16 19.78 6.57
N LEU A 400 -23.62 18.63 6.12
CA LEU A 400 -22.32 18.60 5.46
C LEU A 400 -22.47 19.40 4.16
N PRO A 401 -21.63 20.43 3.92
CA PRO A 401 -21.78 21.24 2.72
C PRO A 401 -21.71 20.32 1.49
N PRO A 402 -22.50 20.58 0.44
CA PRO A 402 -22.40 19.82 -0.79
C PRO A 402 -20.94 19.87 -1.23
N MET A 403 -20.27 18.74 -1.12
CA MET A 403 -18.93 18.62 -1.66
C MET A 403 -19.14 18.63 -3.15
N ASP A 404 -18.60 19.65 -3.82
CA ASP A 404 -18.34 19.55 -5.25
C ASP A 404 -17.24 18.49 -5.39
N LEU A 405 -17.66 17.23 -5.32
CA LEU A 405 -16.81 16.07 -5.50
C LEU A 405 -16.50 16.04 -7.00
N GLU A 406 -15.67 16.96 -7.46
CA GLU A 406 -15.04 16.98 -8.77
C GLU A 406 -14.08 15.76 -8.87
N GLY A 407 -14.59 14.54 -8.70
CA GLY A 407 -13.88 13.28 -8.88
C GLY A 407 -13.28 12.63 -7.63
N LEU A 408 -13.43 13.19 -6.42
CA LEU A 408 -12.98 12.51 -5.19
C LEU A 408 -14.03 11.54 -4.67
N ASP A 409 -13.76 10.23 -4.82
CA ASP A 409 -14.55 9.20 -4.16
C ASP A 409 -14.12 9.13 -2.68
N TRP A 410 -15.03 9.25 -1.73
CA TRP A 410 -14.72 9.13 -0.31
C TRP A 410 -14.10 7.77 0.04
N LEU A 411 -14.33 6.74 -0.79
CA LEU A 411 -13.66 5.44 -0.72
C LEU A 411 -12.17 5.51 -1.09
N SER A 412 -11.74 6.54 -1.82
CA SER A 412 -10.33 6.75 -2.16
C SER A 412 -9.56 7.46 -1.04
N VAL A 413 -10.23 8.07 -0.06
CA VAL A 413 -9.55 8.86 0.98
C VAL A 413 -9.02 7.96 2.10
N PHE A 414 -9.76 6.92 2.45
CA PHE A 414 -9.45 6.05 3.57
C PHE A 414 -9.20 4.61 3.11
N GLN A 415 -8.43 3.90 3.93
CA GLN A 415 -8.32 2.45 3.93
C GLN A 415 -8.95 1.90 5.21
N ARG A 416 -9.64 0.77 5.09
CA ARG A 416 -10.16 0.01 6.23
C ARG A 416 -9.05 -0.84 6.82
N LEU A 417 -8.93 -0.84 8.14
CA LEU A 417 -8.18 -1.87 8.84
C LEU A 417 -9.11 -3.08 9.07
N PRO A 418 -8.75 -4.28 8.60
CA PRO A 418 -9.56 -5.45 8.83
C PRO A 418 -9.40 -5.98 10.25
N VAL A 419 -10.46 -6.56 10.80
CA VAL A 419 -10.34 -7.45 11.96
C VAL A 419 -9.58 -8.70 11.53
N LYS A 420 -8.75 -9.30 12.40
CA LYS A 420 -7.94 -10.47 12.09
C LYS A 420 -8.68 -11.57 11.32
N GLU A 421 -9.91 -11.89 11.71
CA GLU A 421 -10.74 -12.93 11.11
C GLU A 421 -11.19 -12.60 9.67
N GLN A 422 -11.28 -11.31 9.33
CA GLN A 422 -11.61 -10.84 7.98
C GLN A 422 -10.44 -10.99 7.00
N ILE A 423 -9.19 -11.12 7.49
CA ILE A 423 -8.00 -11.20 6.63
C ILE A 423 -8.10 -12.37 5.66
N TYR A 424 -8.56 -13.55 6.11
CA TYR A 424 -8.75 -14.71 5.23
C TYR A 424 -9.70 -14.38 4.08
N ASP A 425 -10.83 -13.74 4.35
CA ASP A 425 -11.86 -13.42 3.35
C ASP A 425 -11.37 -12.42 2.32
N ILE A 426 -10.62 -11.41 2.77
CA ILE A 426 -10.01 -10.40 1.91
C ILE A 426 -8.96 -11.05 1.01
N LEU A 427 -8.10 -11.90 1.57
CA LEU A 427 -7.06 -12.62 0.80
C LEU A 427 -7.67 -13.66 -0.14
N ALA A 428 -8.69 -14.41 0.27
CA ALA A 428 -9.42 -15.35 -0.57
C ALA A 428 -10.01 -14.64 -1.81
N TYR A 429 -10.68 -13.51 -1.60
CA TYR A 429 -11.20 -12.71 -2.70
C TYR A 429 -10.07 -12.17 -3.60
N ALA A 430 -9.00 -11.62 -3.02
CA ALA A 430 -7.87 -11.09 -3.79
C ALA A 430 -7.10 -12.18 -4.55
N HIS A 431 -7.08 -13.41 -4.03
CA HIS A 431 -6.38 -14.57 -4.59
C HIS A 431 -7.22 -15.39 -5.58
N ARG A 432 -8.47 -15.02 -5.85
CA ARG A 432 -9.40 -15.77 -6.73
C ARG A 432 -8.86 -16.14 -8.12
N GLY A 433 -7.83 -15.44 -8.62
CA GLY A 433 -7.17 -15.71 -9.89
C GLY A 433 -5.82 -16.44 -9.78
N HIS A 434 -5.45 -16.96 -8.60
CA HIS A 434 -4.15 -17.56 -8.30
C HIS A 434 -2.95 -16.70 -8.72
N GLY A 435 -3.10 -15.39 -8.56
CA GLY A 435 -2.04 -14.42 -8.84
C GLY A 435 -0.88 -14.53 -7.84
N SER A 436 0.25 -13.92 -8.18
CA SER A 436 1.37 -13.80 -7.25
C SER A 436 1.00 -12.97 -6.02
N THR A 437 1.77 -13.12 -4.94
CA THR A 437 1.65 -12.33 -3.71
C THR A 437 1.58 -10.82 -3.98
N THR A 438 2.37 -10.32 -4.94
CA THR A 438 2.35 -8.91 -5.35
C THR A 438 1.03 -8.49 -5.96
N LEU A 439 0.47 -9.27 -6.90
CA LEU A 439 -0.82 -8.96 -7.51
C LEU A 439 -1.95 -9.00 -6.48
N MET A 440 -1.87 -9.94 -5.53
CA MET A 440 -2.82 -10.04 -4.44
C MET A 440 -2.79 -8.79 -3.55
N LEU A 441 -1.61 -8.31 -3.15
CA LEU A 441 -1.48 -7.08 -2.36
C LEU A 441 -1.96 -5.83 -3.11
N MET A 442 -1.67 -5.74 -4.41
CA MET A 442 -2.20 -4.66 -5.25
C MET A 442 -3.73 -4.66 -5.27
N GLU A 443 -4.35 -5.83 -5.35
CA GLU A 443 -5.80 -5.97 -5.30
C GLU A 443 -6.36 -5.59 -3.91
N VAL A 444 -5.71 -6.01 -2.81
CA VAL A 444 -6.08 -5.62 -1.44
C VAL A 444 -6.04 -4.09 -1.26
N GLN A 445 -4.99 -3.43 -1.76
CA GLN A 445 -4.87 -1.97 -1.73
C GLN A 445 -5.92 -1.27 -2.60
N ARG A 446 -6.23 -1.85 -3.77
CA ARG A 446 -7.30 -1.36 -4.66
C ARG A 446 -8.67 -1.44 -3.99
N LEU A 447 -8.92 -2.49 -3.21
CA LEU A 447 -10.14 -2.66 -2.41
C LEU A 447 -10.20 -1.73 -1.19
N GLY A 448 -9.11 -0.99 -0.90
CA GLY A 448 -9.07 -0.02 0.18
C GLY A 448 -8.86 -0.65 1.54
N PHE A 449 -8.01 -1.67 1.66
CA PHE A 449 -7.59 -2.23 2.95
C PHE A 449 -6.14 -1.88 3.28
N ALA A 450 -5.89 -1.62 4.55
CA ALA A 450 -4.58 -1.45 5.16
C ALA A 450 -4.24 -2.65 6.07
N GLY A 451 -3.03 -2.68 6.63
CA GLY A 451 -2.62 -3.66 7.64
C GLY A 451 -2.30 -5.07 7.13
N ILE A 452 -2.72 -5.44 5.91
CA ILE A 452 -2.36 -6.71 5.29
C ILE A 452 -0.96 -6.62 4.68
N SER A 453 0.00 -7.27 5.34
CA SER A 453 1.41 -7.24 4.97
C SER A 453 1.79 -8.31 3.94
N TRP A 454 2.96 -8.16 3.32
CA TRP A 454 3.48 -9.16 2.38
C TRP A 454 3.65 -10.55 2.99
N PRO A 455 4.18 -10.72 4.23
CA PRO A 455 4.24 -12.04 4.87
C PRO A 455 2.87 -12.72 5.00
N MET A 456 1.81 -11.97 5.37
CA MET A 456 0.46 -12.53 5.48
C MET A 456 -0.07 -13.05 4.13
N ALA A 457 0.15 -12.24 3.09
CA ALA A 457 -0.19 -12.60 1.72
C ALA A 457 0.61 -13.84 1.25
N GLN A 458 1.91 -13.90 1.56
CA GLN A 458 2.75 -15.02 1.18
C GLN A 458 2.31 -16.31 1.88
N LEU A 459 2.01 -16.26 3.18
CA LEU A 459 1.48 -17.41 3.93
C LEU A 459 0.24 -17.98 3.25
N PHE A 460 -0.69 -17.13 2.81
CA PHE A 460 -1.89 -17.56 2.10
C PHE A 460 -1.57 -18.27 0.78
N CYS A 461 -0.63 -17.74 -0.01
CA CYS A 461 -0.19 -18.39 -1.25
C CYS A 461 0.53 -19.72 -0.99
N ASP A 462 1.32 -19.83 0.08
CA ASP A 462 2.07 -21.03 0.43
C ASP A 462 1.14 -22.18 0.85
N VAL A 463 0.03 -21.86 1.52
CA VAL A 463 -0.99 -22.86 1.89
C VAL A 463 -2.06 -23.08 0.81
N CYS A 464 -1.99 -22.39 -0.33
CA CYS A 464 -2.94 -22.58 -1.42
C CYS A 464 -2.63 -23.87 -2.20
N PRO A 465 -3.59 -24.81 -2.32
CA PRO A 465 -3.36 -26.10 -2.96
C PRO A 465 -2.97 -25.96 -4.43
N LEU A 466 -3.63 -25.06 -5.17
CA LEU A 466 -3.39 -24.87 -6.59
C LEU A 466 -2.05 -24.19 -6.88
N CYS A 467 -1.68 -23.17 -6.10
CA CYS A 467 -0.37 -22.52 -6.24
C CYS A 467 0.78 -23.48 -5.92
N ASN A 468 0.62 -24.30 -4.88
CA ASN A 468 1.64 -25.27 -4.48
C ASN A 468 1.81 -26.39 -5.53
N MET A 469 0.74 -26.82 -6.20
CA MET A 469 0.85 -27.76 -7.32
C MET A 469 1.62 -27.17 -8.52
N GLN A 470 1.42 -25.88 -8.80
CA GLN A 470 2.09 -25.20 -9.91
C GLN A 470 3.58 -24.96 -9.66
N THR A 471 3.98 -24.65 -8.42
CA THR A 471 5.40 -24.48 -8.06
C THR A 471 6.16 -25.79 -8.22
N VAL A 472 5.62 -26.91 -7.73
CA VAL A 472 6.21 -28.25 -7.89
C VAL A 472 6.39 -28.62 -9.36
N THR A 473 5.40 -28.30 -10.21
CA THR A 473 5.47 -28.59 -11.65
C THR A 473 6.56 -27.78 -12.35
N LYS A 474 6.73 -26.50 -11.99
CA LYS A 474 7.81 -25.65 -12.53
C LYS A 474 9.19 -26.20 -12.19
N PHE A 475 9.40 -26.69 -10.98
CA PHE A 475 10.69 -27.29 -10.60
C PHE A 475 10.97 -28.60 -11.35
N ARG A 476 9.96 -29.45 -11.54
CA ARG A 476 10.15 -30.72 -12.29
C ARG A 476 10.52 -30.48 -13.76
N ASN A 477 9.94 -29.49 -14.43
CA ASN A 477 10.22 -29.24 -15.85
C ASN A 477 11.60 -28.60 -16.09
N VAL A 478 12.20 -27.94 -15.09
CA VAL A 478 13.57 -27.42 -15.20
C VAL A 478 14.61 -28.54 -15.10
N SER A 479 14.31 -29.63 -14.39
CA SER A 479 15.22 -30.79 -14.26
C SER A 479 15.29 -31.70 -15.50
N TYR A 480 14.34 -31.63 -16.44
CA TYR A 480 14.32 -32.50 -17.64
C TYR A 480 14.88 -31.85 -18.91
N SER A 481 15.36 -30.61 -18.86
CA SER A 481 15.92 -29.91 -20.03
C SER A 481 17.45 -29.79 -19.99
N VAL A 482 18.12 -30.55 -19.11
CA VAL A 482 19.58 -30.66 -19.03
C VAL A 482 20.01 -32.08 -19.40
N THR A 483 19.76 -32.46 -20.65
CA THR A 483 20.37 -33.59 -21.37
C THR A 483 20.46 -33.18 -22.83
#